data_AF-A0A8C5HKH9-F1
#
_entry.id   AF-A0A8C5HKH9-F1
#
_cell.length_a   1.000
_cell.length_b   1.000
_cell.length_c   1.000
_cell.angle_alpha   90.00
_cell.angle_beta   90.00
_cell.angle_gamma   90.00
#
_symmetry.space_group_name_H-M   'P 1'
#
loop_
_entity.id
_entity.type
_entity.pdbx_description
1 polymer ?
#
loop_
_entity_poly.entity_id
_entity_poly.type
_entity_poly.pdbx_seq_one_letter_code
_entity_poly.pdbx_strand_id
1 'polypeptide(L)'
;MAENPTAGLTQEDDDEIVDYDSDGNPIPPTTKKIILPLPPIDHSEIEYAPFEKNFYNEHEELGSLTGLQVVELRQKLNLRVSGAAPPKPCTSFAHFNLDEQLMHQIRKSEYTQPTPIQCQGVPIALSGRDMIGIAKTGSGKTAAFIWPMLVHIMDQKELEPGEGPIAVIVCPTRELCQQIHAECKRFGKAYSLRSVAVYGGGSMWEQAKALQDGAEIVVCTPGRLIDHVKKKATSLQRVTYLVFDEADRMFDMGFEYQVRSIASHVRPDRQTLLFSATFRKKIERLARDILVDPIRVVQGDIGEANEDVTQVVEMLPSGSDKWGWLTRRLVEFTSSGSVLIFVTKKANCDELASNLIQEGYSLGLLHGDMDQSERNKVISDFKKKNLPVLVATDVAARGLDIPSIRTVVNYDVARDIDTHTHRIGRTGRAGEKGVAYTLLTNKDTTFAGDLVRNLEGANQSVSKELMDLAMQSRSNTRREMTDSLKCVLSLIHSIIMFYSCCFFHCILSKML
;
A
#
# COMPACT_ATOMS: atom_id res chain seq x y z
N MET A 1 31.05 -8.32 9.56
CA MET A 1 30.65 -7.47 10.69
C MET A 1 29.67 -6.45 10.13
N ALA A 2 28.38 -6.61 10.41
CA ALA A 2 27.39 -5.61 10.01
C ALA A 2 27.54 -4.40 10.93
N GLU A 3 27.65 -3.20 10.36
CA GLU A 3 27.68 -1.95 11.12
C GLU A 3 26.42 -1.84 11.96
N ASN A 4 26.59 -1.48 13.24
CA ASN A 4 25.51 -1.31 14.18
C ASN A 4 24.69 -0.06 13.81
N PRO A 5 23.44 -0.20 13.32
CA PRO A 5 22.64 0.93 12.85
C PRO A 5 22.08 1.79 13.99
N THR A 6 22.36 1.46 15.25
CA THR A 6 21.91 2.21 16.44
C THR A 6 22.96 3.16 17.01
N ALA A 7 24.13 3.29 16.38
CA ALA A 7 25.15 4.24 16.79
C ALA A 7 24.62 5.69 16.66
N GLY A 8 24.30 6.31 17.81
CA GLY A 8 23.83 7.70 17.90
C GLY A 8 22.34 7.88 18.29
N LEU A 9 21.62 6.82 18.66
CA LEU A 9 20.24 6.93 19.13
C LEU A 9 20.17 7.04 20.66
N THR A 10 19.68 8.17 21.17
CA THR A 10 19.36 8.33 22.59
C THR A 10 18.00 7.67 22.90
N GLN A 11 17.99 6.76 23.86
CA GLN A 11 16.77 6.30 24.53
C GLN A 11 16.24 7.45 25.38
N GLU A 12 15.04 7.95 25.10
CA GLU A 12 14.30 8.72 26.09
C GLU A 12 13.43 7.73 26.86
N ASP A 13 13.70 7.62 28.16
CA ASP A 13 12.97 6.79 29.11
C ASP A 13 11.49 7.20 29.24
N ASP A 14 10.67 6.22 29.63
CA ASP A 14 9.21 6.24 29.74
C ASP A 14 8.66 7.16 30.85
N ASP A 15 8.77 8.48 30.69
CA ASP A 15 7.96 9.45 31.44
C ASP A 15 7.26 10.40 30.45
N GLU A 16 5.92 10.34 30.38
CA GLU A 16 5.10 11.30 29.62
C GLU A 16 5.19 12.69 30.30
N ILE A 17 6.24 13.46 30.02
CA ILE A 17 6.28 14.90 30.31
C ILE A 17 5.30 15.56 29.34
N VAL A 18 4.11 15.88 29.83
CA VAL A 18 3.16 16.74 29.11
C VAL A 18 3.61 18.18 29.34
N ASP A 19 4.17 18.81 28.32
CA ASP A 19 4.45 20.24 28.36
C ASP A 19 3.14 21.01 28.27
N TYR A 20 3.02 22.06 29.08
CA TYR A 20 1.86 22.96 29.07
C TYR A 20 2.30 24.34 28.56
N ASP A 21 1.46 25.00 27.76
CA ASP A 21 1.70 26.40 27.39
C ASP A 21 1.46 27.33 28.60
N SER A 22 1.75 28.62 28.41
CA SER A 22 1.53 29.65 29.44
C SER A 22 0.07 29.77 29.90
N ASP A 23 -0.87 29.22 29.12
CA ASP A 23 -2.31 29.23 29.38
C ASP A 23 -2.79 27.89 29.97
N GLY A 24 -1.88 26.95 30.26
CA GLY A 24 -2.18 25.66 30.86
C GLY A 24 -2.76 24.62 29.89
N ASN A 25 -2.63 24.82 28.58
CA ASN A 25 -3.05 23.83 27.59
C ASN A 25 -1.92 22.83 27.30
N PRO A 26 -2.22 21.52 27.18
CA PRO A 26 -1.24 20.52 26.76
C PRO A 26 -0.68 20.84 25.37
N ILE A 27 0.63 21.00 25.28
CA ILE A 27 1.34 21.19 24.01
C ILE A 27 1.48 19.81 23.35
N PRO A 28 0.95 19.60 22.13
CA PRO A 28 1.15 18.34 21.43
C PRO A 28 2.64 18.15 21.10
N PRO A 29 3.21 16.97 21.35
CA PRO A 29 4.64 16.72 21.12
C PRO A 29 4.99 16.94 19.65
N THR A 30 6.04 17.74 19.42
CA THR A 30 6.50 18.19 18.10
C THR A 30 7.32 17.13 17.35
N THR A 31 7.78 16.08 18.03
CA THR A 31 8.49 14.94 17.47
C THR A 31 7.53 13.79 17.16
N LYS A 32 7.49 13.34 15.90
CA LYS A 32 6.79 12.10 15.52
C LYS A 32 7.43 10.93 16.28
N LYS A 33 6.74 10.43 17.31
CA LYS A 33 7.15 9.25 18.08
C LYS A 33 7.36 8.07 17.13
N ILE A 34 8.60 7.58 17.02
CA ILE A 34 8.93 6.42 16.19
C ILE A 34 8.46 5.17 16.93
N ILE A 35 7.38 4.56 16.47
CA ILE A 35 6.87 3.31 17.06
C ILE A 35 7.76 2.16 16.58
N LEU A 36 8.66 1.74 17.46
CA LEU A 36 9.51 0.57 17.26
C LEU A 36 8.66 -0.70 17.13
N PRO A 37 9.09 -1.72 16.38
CA PRO A 37 8.42 -3.01 16.31
C PRO A 37 8.31 -3.66 17.70
N LEU A 38 7.42 -4.65 17.81
CA LEU A 38 7.33 -5.50 18.97
C LEU A 38 8.56 -6.44 19.05
N PRO A 39 9.04 -6.78 20.27
CA PRO A 39 10.18 -7.68 20.44
C PRO A 39 9.84 -9.08 19.90
N PRO A 40 10.75 -9.78 19.18
CA PRO A 40 10.45 -11.09 18.62
C PRO A 40 9.93 -12.09 19.66
N ILE A 41 8.96 -12.91 19.27
CA ILE A 41 8.42 -14.01 20.09
C ILE A 41 8.88 -15.33 19.50
N ASP A 42 9.38 -16.23 20.35
CA ASP A 42 9.60 -17.62 19.98
C ASP A 42 8.30 -18.41 20.13
N HIS A 43 7.64 -18.68 19.02
CA HIS A 43 6.39 -19.43 19.00
C HIS A 43 6.58 -20.93 19.32
N SER A 44 7.80 -21.46 19.29
CA SER A 44 8.06 -22.86 19.62
C SER A 44 7.96 -23.15 21.12
N GLU A 45 8.06 -22.12 21.96
CA GLU A 45 7.94 -22.23 23.41
C GLU A 45 6.49 -22.02 23.91
N ILE A 46 5.55 -21.67 23.02
CA ILE A 46 4.17 -21.38 23.38
C ILE A 46 3.29 -22.56 22.98
N GLU A 47 2.60 -23.15 23.96
CA GLU A 47 1.58 -24.16 23.71
C GLU A 47 0.27 -23.50 23.28
N TYR A 48 -0.12 -23.73 22.04
CA TYR A 48 -1.34 -23.18 21.46
C TYR A 48 -2.48 -24.19 21.45
N ALA A 49 -3.66 -23.77 21.92
CA ALA A 49 -4.87 -24.58 21.80
C ALA A 49 -5.22 -24.82 20.31
N PRO A 50 -5.67 -26.04 19.93
CA PRO A 50 -6.14 -26.31 18.59
C PRO A 50 -7.43 -25.54 18.30
N PHE A 51 -7.69 -25.28 17.01
CA PHE A 51 -8.92 -24.64 16.56
C PHE A 51 -9.30 -25.10 15.16
N GLU A 52 -10.59 -25.06 14.84
CA GLU A 52 -11.10 -25.33 13.50
C GLU A 52 -10.98 -24.07 12.61
N LYS A 53 -10.77 -24.29 11.32
CA LYS A 53 -10.71 -23.22 10.31
C LYS A 53 -11.57 -23.48 9.10
N ASN A 54 -11.88 -24.75 8.82
CA ASN A 54 -12.57 -25.13 7.60
C ASN A 54 -14.06 -25.36 7.88
N PHE A 55 -14.82 -24.29 7.67
CA PHE A 55 -16.26 -24.26 7.79
C PHE A 55 -16.97 -24.33 6.42
N TYR A 56 -16.19 -24.40 5.34
CA TYR A 56 -16.75 -24.41 3.99
C TYR A 56 -17.34 -25.77 3.65
N ASN A 57 -18.66 -25.79 3.48
CA ASN A 57 -19.38 -26.91 2.89
C ASN A 57 -19.89 -26.51 1.50
N GLU A 58 -19.43 -27.21 0.46
CA GLU A 58 -19.81 -26.89 -0.92
C GLU A 58 -21.30 -27.16 -1.15
N HIS A 59 -22.02 -26.15 -1.63
CA HIS A 59 -23.44 -26.26 -1.98
C HIS A 59 -23.63 -27.20 -3.18
N GLU A 60 -24.72 -27.99 -3.19
CA GLU A 60 -24.97 -29.03 -4.20
C GLU A 60 -24.96 -28.48 -5.64
N GLU A 61 -25.53 -27.29 -5.85
CA GLU A 61 -25.51 -26.60 -7.14
C GLU A 61 -24.07 -26.34 -7.63
N LEU A 62 -23.16 -25.93 -6.74
CA LEU A 62 -21.76 -25.73 -7.08
C LEU A 62 -21.06 -27.05 -7.33
N GLY A 63 -21.37 -28.09 -6.56
CA GLY A 63 -20.86 -29.46 -6.73
C GLY A 63 -21.10 -29.99 -8.15
N SER A 64 -22.27 -29.69 -8.73
CA SER A 64 -22.65 -30.09 -10.08
C SER A 64 -21.87 -29.41 -11.21
N LEU A 65 -21.20 -28.28 -10.94
CA LEU A 65 -20.48 -27.53 -11.98
C LEU A 65 -19.21 -28.26 -12.44
N THR A 66 -19.09 -28.39 -13.76
CA THR A 66 -17.88 -28.87 -14.45
C THR A 66 -16.76 -27.84 -14.41
N GLY A 67 -15.52 -28.28 -14.62
CA GLY A 67 -14.36 -27.38 -14.64
C GLY A 67 -14.47 -26.25 -15.67
N LEU A 68 -15.04 -26.53 -16.84
CA LEU A 68 -15.29 -25.51 -17.88
C LEU A 68 -16.30 -24.45 -17.41
N GLN A 69 -17.42 -24.88 -16.82
CA GLN A 69 -18.43 -23.96 -16.28
C GLN A 69 -17.87 -23.08 -15.16
N VAL A 70 -16.98 -23.60 -14.32
CA VAL A 70 -16.29 -22.81 -13.28
C VAL A 70 -15.39 -21.74 -13.90
N VAL A 71 -14.67 -22.08 -14.98
CA VAL A 71 -13.82 -21.11 -15.71
C VAL A 71 -14.69 -20.02 -16.35
N GLU A 72 -15.76 -20.39 -17.04
CA GLU A 72 -16.71 -19.44 -17.64
C GLU A 72 -17.34 -18.52 -16.58
N LEU A 73 -17.69 -19.07 -15.43
CA LEU A 73 -18.26 -18.29 -14.33
C LEU A 73 -17.24 -17.28 -13.76
N ARG A 74 -15.98 -17.68 -13.59
CA ARG A 74 -14.91 -16.76 -13.20
C ARG A 74 -14.69 -15.67 -14.24
N GLN A 75 -14.74 -16.00 -15.53
CA GLN A 75 -14.65 -15.00 -16.61
C GLN A 75 -15.83 -14.01 -16.57
N LYS A 76 -17.06 -14.50 -16.39
CA LYS A 76 -18.27 -13.65 -16.26
C LYS A 76 -18.17 -12.68 -15.08
N LEU A 77 -17.58 -13.13 -13.98
CA LEU A 77 -17.34 -12.33 -12.78
C LEU A 77 -16.10 -11.44 -12.87
N ASN A 78 -15.36 -11.48 -14.00
CA ASN A 78 -14.07 -10.82 -14.20
C ASN A 78 -13.05 -11.17 -13.10
N LEU A 79 -12.94 -12.47 -12.81
CA LEU A 79 -12.08 -13.02 -11.77
C LEU A 79 -10.93 -13.82 -12.38
N ARG A 80 -9.71 -13.54 -11.90
CA ARG A 80 -8.53 -14.40 -12.09
C ARG A 80 -8.16 -15.03 -10.76
N VAL A 81 -8.08 -16.35 -10.72
CA VAL A 81 -7.84 -17.11 -9.49
C VAL A 81 -6.63 -18.01 -9.69
N SER A 82 -5.70 -18.00 -8.73
CA SER A 82 -4.50 -18.83 -8.72
C SER A 82 -4.24 -19.38 -7.33
N GLY A 83 -3.70 -20.58 -7.24
CA GLY A 83 -3.47 -21.31 -5.98
C GLY A 83 -3.89 -22.78 -6.12
N ALA A 84 -3.53 -23.60 -5.15
CA ALA A 84 -3.89 -25.01 -5.16
C ALA A 84 -5.38 -25.21 -4.80
N ALA A 85 -6.11 -25.86 -5.70
CA ALA A 85 -7.51 -26.28 -5.52
C ALA A 85 -8.45 -25.20 -4.94
N PRO A 86 -8.60 -24.03 -5.59
CA PRO A 86 -9.48 -22.97 -5.07
C PRO A 86 -10.95 -23.40 -5.09
N PRO A 87 -11.72 -23.16 -4.01
CA PRO A 87 -13.17 -23.35 -3.99
C PRO A 87 -13.88 -22.71 -5.18
N LYS A 88 -15.02 -23.27 -5.59
CA LYS A 88 -15.83 -22.71 -6.67
C LYS A 88 -16.48 -21.39 -6.21
N PRO A 89 -16.66 -20.42 -7.13
CA PRO A 89 -17.28 -19.15 -6.76
C PRO A 89 -18.77 -19.32 -6.44
N CYS A 90 -19.18 -18.84 -5.27
CA CYS A 90 -20.55 -18.81 -4.79
C CYS A 90 -21.31 -17.62 -5.39
N THR A 91 -22.27 -17.87 -6.27
CA THR A 91 -23.04 -16.81 -6.96
C THR A 91 -24.29 -16.31 -6.23
N SER A 92 -24.68 -16.95 -5.13
CA SER A 92 -25.84 -16.56 -4.32
C SER A 92 -25.47 -16.62 -2.83
N PHE A 93 -26.21 -15.90 -1.98
CA PHE A 93 -25.97 -15.97 -0.53
C PHE A 93 -26.29 -17.34 0.06
N ALA A 94 -27.21 -18.10 -0.55
CA ALA A 94 -27.53 -19.46 -0.11
C ALA A 94 -26.32 -20.40 -0.24
N HIS A 95 -25.46 -20.18 -1.24
CA HIS A 95 -24.26 -21.01 -1.44
C HIS A 95 -23.23 -20.89 -0.32
N PHE A 96 -23.26 -19.81 0.47
CA PHE A 96 -22.33 -19.62 1.57
C PHE A 96 -22.65 -20.50 2.79
N ASN A 97 -23.85 -21.08 2.87
CA ASN A 97 -24.31 -21.89 4.01
C ASN A 97 -24.15 -21.20 5.38
N LEU A 98 -24.35 -19.88 5.42
CA LEU A 98 -24.35 -19.10 6.66
C LEU A 98 -25.64 -19.34 7.44
N ASP A 99 -25.57 -19.24 8.77
CA ASP A 99 -26.76 -19.38 9.62
C ASP A 99 -27.79 -18.25 9.40
N GLU A 100 -29.02 -18.49 9.87
CA GLU A 100 -30.13 -17.55 9.66
C GLU A 100 -29.94 -16.23 10.43
N GLN A 101 -29.15 -16.19 11.51
CA GLN A 101 -28.91 -14.96 12.26
C GLN A 101 -28.05 -13.99 11.44
N LEU A 102 -26.96 -14.48 10.84
CA LEU A 102 -26.12 -13.69 9.95
C LEU A 102 -26.81 -13.39 8.63
N MET A 103 -27.52 -14.36 8.04
CA MET A 103 -28.31 -14.12 6.83
C MET A 103 -29.38 -13.05 7.03
N HIS A 104 -30.02 -13.02 8.20
CA HIS A 104 -30.95 -11.95 8.56
C HIS A 104 -30.26 -10.57 8.58
N GLN A 105 -29.05 -10.44 9.16
CA GLN A 105 -28.30 -9.18 9.13
C GLN A 105 -27.86 -8.77 7.71
N ILE A 106 -27.50 -9.74 6.86
CA ILE A 106 -27.14 -9.50 5.46
C ILE A 106 -28.35 -8.94 4.69
N ARG A 107 -29.53 -9.57 4.80
CA ARG A 107 -30.77 -9.09 4.18
C ARG A 107 -31.18 -7.72 4.71
N LYS A 108 -31.09 -7.50 6.02
CA LYS A 108 -31.38 -6.22 6.66
C LYS A 108 -30.44 -5.10 6.21
N SER A 109 -29.21 -5.45 5.83
CA SER A 109 -28.21 -4.52 5.27
C SER A 109 -28.37 -4.33 3.76
N GLU A 110 -29.50 -4.75 3.18
CA GLU A 110 -29.90 -4.54 1.78
C GLU A 110 -28.96 -5.19 0.74
N TYR A 111 -28.20 -6.21 1.14
CA TYR A 111 -27.43 -7.02 0.21
C TYR A 111 -28.37 -7.90 -0.63
N THR A 112 -28.39 -7.69 -1.94
CA THR A 112 -29.26 -8.44 -2.87
C THR A 112 -28.53 -9.60 -3.55
N GLN A 113 -27.24 -9.43 -3.88
CA GLN A 113 -26.37 -10.47 -4.43
C GLN A 113 -24.93 -10.27 -3.96
N PRO A 114 -24.12 -11.35 -3.87
CA PRO A 114 -22.71 -11.21 -3.58
C PRO A 114 -21.97 -10.50 -4.72
N THR A 115 -21.04 -9.61 -4.38
CA THR A 115 -20.14 -8.98 -5.36
C THR A 115 -19.12 -10.00 -5.88
N PRO A 116 -18.48 -9.78 -7.04
CA PRO A 116 -17.55 -10.78 -7.58
C PRO A 116 -16.40 -11.17 -6.64
N ILE A 117 -15.83 -10.21 -5.89
CA ILE A 117 -14.79 -10.54 -4.89
C ILE A 117 -15.37 -11.35 -3.72
N GLN A 118 -16.63 -11.12 -3.33
CA GLN A 118 -17.31 -11.93 -2.31
C GLN A 118 -17.60 -13.34 -2.82
N CYS A 119 -18.06 -13.48 -4.07
CA CYS A 119 -18.38 -14.77 -4.69
C CYS A 119 -17.21 -15.76 -4.56
N GLN A 120 -15.99 -15.29 -4.78
CA GLN A 120 -14.81 -16.14 -4.71
C GLN A 120 -14.09 -16.07 -3.36
N GLY A 121 -14.08 -14.91 -2.70
CA GLY A 121 -13.34 -14.68 -1.46
C GLY A 121 -13.97 -15.31 -0.23
N VAL A 122 -15.30 -15.23 -0.09
CA VAL A 122 -16.02 -15.81 1.05
C VAL A 122 -15.81 -17.33 1.15
N PRO A 123 -15.96 -18.15 0.09
CA PRO A 123 -15.73 -19.59 0.21
C PRO A 123 -14.25 -19.94 0.47
N ILE A 124 -13.29 -19.15 -0.02
CA ILE A 124 -11.86 -19.34 0.32
C ILE A 124 -11.61 -19.06 1.81
N ALA A 125 -12.20 -17.97 2.32
CA ALA A 125 -12.05 -17.58 3.71
C ALA A 125 -12.75 -18.59 4.65
N LEU A 126 -13.94 -19.08 4.30
CA LEU A 126 -14.62 -20.15 5.03
C LEU A 126 -13.87 -21.48 4.99
N SER A 127 -13.06 -21.74 3.96
CA SER A 127 -12.26 -22.97 3.86
C SER A 127 -10.99 -22.94 4.71
N GLY A 128 -10.77 -21.90 5.52
CA GLY A 128 -9.61 -21.78 6.40
C GLY A 128 -8.29 -21.49 5.70
N ARG A 129 -8.31 -21.23 4.39
CA ARG A 129 -7.10 -20.98 3.59
C ARG A 129 -6.70 -19.51 3.68
N ASP A 130 -5.40 -19.27 3.63
CA ASP A 130 -4.88 -17.91 3.46
C ASP A 130 -5.27 -17.37 2.09
N MET A 131 -5.49 -16.06 2.02
CA MET A 131 -6.03 -15.42 0.82
C MET A 131 -5.33 -14.12 0.49
N ILE A 132 -5.14 -13.88 -0.81
CA ILE A 132 -4.81 -12.56 -1.37
C ILE A 132 -5.98 -12.08 -2.20
N GLY A 133 -6.71 -11.07 -1.74
CA GLY A 133 -7.84 -10.45 -2.44
C GLY A 133 -7.48 -9.12 -3.08
N ILE A 134 -7.52 -9.04 -4.41
CA ILE A 134 -7.13 -7.85 -5.17
C ILE A 134 -8.33 -7.30 -5.89
N ALA A 135 -8.81 -6.15 -5.46
CA ALA A 135 -9.98 -5.50 -6.04
C ALA A 135 -9.99 -4.01 -5.67
N LYS A 136 -10.64 -3.19 -6.51
CA LYS A 136 -10.81 -1.75 -6.26
C LYS A 136 -11.59 -1.44 -4.98
N THR A 137 -11.48 -0.22 -4.47
CA THR A 137 -12.29 0.26 -3.34
C THR A 137 -13.78 0.22 -3.71
N GLY A 138 -14.63 -0.10 -2.74
CA GLY A 138 -16.08 -0.25 -2.98
C GLY A 138 -16.50 -1.57 -3.64
N SER A 139 -15.58 -2.50 -3.90
CA SER A 139 -15.93 -3.82 -4.46
C SER A 139 -16.56 -4.80 -3.47
N GLY A 140 -16.71 -4.42 -2.19
CA GLY A 140 -17.30 -5.27 -1.16
C GLY A 140 -16.32 -6.17 -0.41
N LYS A 141 -15.01 -5.87 -0.44
CA LYS A 141 -13.95 -6.62 0.29
C LYS A 141 -14.24 -6.78 1.78
N THR A 142 -14.76 -5.72 2.42
CA THR A 142 -15.02 -5.70 3.86
C THR A 142 -15.94 -6.82 4.32
N ALA A 143 -17.06 -7.02 3.63
CA ALA A 143 -17.95 -8.14 3.91
C ALA A 143 -17.32 -9.50 3.60
N ALA A 144 -16.46 -9.58 2.57
CA ALA A 144 -15.80 -10.82 2.15
C ALA A 144 -14.89 -11.42 3.24
N PHE A 145 -14.32 -10.58 4.13
CA PHE A 145 -13.57 -11.07 5.30
C PHE A 145 -14.36 -11.03 6.61
N ILE A 146 -15.37 -10.15 6.76
CA ILE A 146 -16.16 -10.10 8.01
C ILE A 146 -17.08 -11.32 8.16
N TRP A 147 -17.84 -11.72 7.13
CA TRP A 147 -18.78 -12.83 7.29
C TRP A 147 -18.10 -14.14 7.69
N PRO A 148 -17.01 -14.57 7.02
CA PRO A 148 -16.26 -15.76 7.43
C PRO A 148 -15.61 -15.61 8.81
N MET A 149 -15.11 -14.41 9.14
CA MET A 149 -14.54 -14.13 10.46
C MET A 149 -15.56 -14.34 11.59
N LEU A 150 -16.84 -13.99 11.38
CA LEU A 150 -17.87 -14.21 12.39
C LEU A 150 -18.13 -15.70 12.61
N VAL A 151 -18.24 -16.48 11.52
CA VAL A 151 -18.36 -17.94 11.60
C VAL A 151 -17.16 -18.54 12.35
N HIS A 152 -15.95 -18.07 12.01
CA HIS A 152 -14.70 -18.47 12.65
C HIS A 152 -14.68 -18.20 14.15
N ILE A 153 -15.14 -17.02 14.59
CA ILE A 153 -15.20 -16.65 16.01
C ILE A 153 -16.20 -17.53 16.76
N MET A 154 -17.35 -17.84 16.16
CA MET A 154 -18.41 -18.59 16.81
C MET A 154 -18.07 -20.07 17.06
N ASP A 155 -17.08 -20.62 16.36
CA ASP A 155 -16.57 -21.97 16.62
C ASP A 155 -15.43 -22.00 17.66
N GLN A 156 -14.99 -20.85 18.15
CA GLN A 156 -13.92 -20.75 19.13
C GLN A 156 -14.49 -20.71 20.55
N LYS A 157 -13.68 -21.13 21.53
CA LYS A 157 -14.00 -20.94 22.95
C LYS A 157 -14.24 -19.46 23.24
N GLU A 158 -15.25 -19.15 24.05
CA GLU A 158 -15.49 -17.79 24.55
C GLU A 158 -14.23 -17.21 25.23
N LEU A 159 -14.10 -15.88 25.18
CA LEU A 159 -12.96 -15.19 25.79
C LEU A 159 -13.05 -15.22 27.31
N GLU A 160 -11.93 -15.59 27.94
CA GLU A 160 -11.74 -15.46 29.38
C GLU A 160 -11.16 -14.07 29.72
N PRO A 161 -11.37 -13.59 30.97
CA PRO A 161 -10.80 -12.32 31.40
C PRO A 161 -9.27 -12.27 31.22
N GLY A 162 -8.79 -11.21 30.55
CA GLY A 162 -7.37 -11.01 30.26
C GLY A 162 -6.88 -11.65 28.94
N GLU A 163 -7.73 -12.42 28.24
CA GLU A 163 -7.40 -12.90 26.91
C GLU A 163 -7.53 -11.80 25.85
N GLY A 164 -6.69 -11.91 24.81
CA GLY A 164 -6.73 -11.04 23.64
C GLY A 164 -7.79 -11.43 22.61
N PRO A 165 -7.93 -10.66 21.51
CA PRO A 165 -8.90 -10.95 20.47
C PRO A 165 -8.66 -12.27 19.75
N ILE A 166 -9.73 -12.80 19.17
CA ILE A 166 -9.70 -13.94 18.24
C ILE A 166 -9.40 -13.45 16.82
N ALA A 167 -9.95 -12.29 16.44
CA ALA A 167 -9.78 -11.70 15.12
C ALA A 167 -9.18 -10.29 15.18
N VAL A 168 -8.20 -10.03 14.33
CA VAL A 168 -7.55 -8.72 14.18
C VAL A 168 -7.64 -8.26 12.73
N ILE A 169 -8.12 -7.03 12.53
CA ILE A 169 -8.18 -6.37 11.23
C ILE A 169 -7.28 -5.14 11.27
N VAL A 170 -6.22 -5.15 10.47
CA VAL A 170 -5.24 -4.08 10.39
C VAL A 170 -5.51 -3.24 9.14
N CYS A 171 -5.61 -1.92 9.29
CA CYS A 171 -5.91 -0.98 8.20
C CYS A 171 -5.06 0.31 8.32
N PRO A 172 -4.85 1.05 7.22
CA PRO A 172 -3.89 2.17 7.17
C PRO A 172 -4.32 3.45 7.89
N THR A 173 -5.62 3.73 8.01
CA THR A 173 -6.11 5.04 8.48
C THR A 173 -7.13 4.90 9.59
N ARG A 174 -7.26 5.94 10.42
CA ARG A 174 -8.25 6.01 11.49
C ARG A 174 -9.67 5.93 10.94
N GLU A 175 -9.93 6.64 9.86
CA GLU A 175 -11.25 6.76 9.24
C GLU A 175 -11.70 5.40 8.72
N LEU A 176 -10.81 4.68 8.02
CA LEU A 176 -11.11 3.31 7.57
C LEU A 176 -11.27 2.34 8.74
N CYS A 177 -10.46 2.48 9.79
CA CYS A 177 -10.60 1.69 11.02
C CYS A 177 -11.99 1.83 11.63
N GLN A 178 -12.52 3.05 11.72
CA GLN A 178 -13.86 3.32 12.24
C GLN A 178 -14.96 2.76 11.33
N GLN A 179 -14.78 2.84 10.00
CA GLN A 179 -15.73 2.29 9.03
C GLN A 179 -15.82 0.76 9.15
N ILE A 180 -14.68 0.06 9.14
CA ILE A 180 -14.64 -1.39 9.31
C ILE A 180 -15.21 -1.79 10.68
N HIS A 181 -14.88 -1.06 11.74
CA HIS A 181 -15.44 -1.29 13.07
C HIS A 181 -16.96 -1.18 13.12
N ALA A 182 -17.55 -0.21 12.40
CA ALA A 182 -19.00 -0.09 12.29
C ALA A 182 -19.63 -1.29 11.57
N GLU A 183 -19.00 -1.81 10.52
CA GLU A 183 -19.45 -3.04 9.86
C GLU A 183 -19.32 -4.26 10.78
N CYS A 184 -18.21 -4.40 11.52
CA CYS A 184 -18.05 -5.46 12.52
C CYS A 184 -19.13 -5.40 13.59
N LYS A 185 -19.49 -4.20 14.08
CA LYS A 185 -20.62 -4.04 15.02
C LYS A 185 -21.96 -4.40 14.39
N ARG A 186 -22.18 -4.03 13.13
CA ARG A 186 -23.44 -4.30 12.42
C ARG A 186 -23.70 -5.80 12.30
N PHE A 187 -22.73 -6.55 11.77
CA PHE A 187 -22.88 -7.99 11.56
C PHE A 187 -22.65 -8.80 12.85
N GLY A 188 -21.71 -8.38 13.70
CA GLY A 188 -21.41 -9.03 14.98
C GLY A 188 -22.56 -8.96 15.99
N LYS A 189 -23.51 -8.03 15.81
CA LYS A 189 -24.75 -7.97 16.61
C LYS A 189 -25.58 -9.26 16.53
N ALA A 190 -25.49 -10.02 15.44
CA ALA A 190 -26.14 -11.33 15.32
C ALA A 190 -25.78 -12.26 16.49
N TYR A 191 -24.54 -12.17 16.96
CA TYR A 191 -23.95 -13.09 17.92
C TYR A 191 -23.55 -12.44 19.24
N SER A 192 -23.94 -11.18 19.47
CA SER A 192 -23.53 -10.39 20.64
C SER A 192 -22.01 -10.23 20.81
N LEU A 193 -21.25 -10.26 19.72
CA LEU A 193 -19.80 -10.11 19.75
C LEU A 193 -19.39 -8.66 20.02
N ARG A 194 -18.29 -8.49 20.75
CA ARG A 194 -17.70 -7.20 21.07
C ARG A 194 -16.56 -6.89 20.11
N SER A 195 -16.56 -5.66 19.62
CA SER A 195 -15.51 -5.16 18.74
C SER A 195 -14.97 -3.82 19.24
N VAL A 196 -13.65 -3.64 19.13
CA VAL A 196 -12.95 -2.43 19.57
C VAL A 196 -12.15 -1.84 18.41
N ALA A 197 -12.19 -0.51 18.26
CA ALA A 197 -11.39 0.22 17.30
C ALA A 197 -10.17 0.85 17.97
N VAL A 198 -8.98 0.58 17.42
CA VAL A 198 -7.69 0.91 18.03
C VAL A 198 -6.84 1.73 17.05
N TYR A 199 -6.80 3.05 17.23
CA TYR A 199 -6.12 3.95 16.31
C TYR A 199 -5.50 5.18 16.99
N GLY A 200 -4.52 5.78 16.32
CA GLY A 200 -3.84 7.00 16.75
C GLY A 200 -4.75 8.23 16.84
N GLY A 201 -4.45 9.15 17.76
CA GLY A 201 -5.20 10.41 17.94
C GLY A 201 -6.50 10.28 18.76
N GLY A 202 -6.87 9.08 19.20
CA GLY A 202 -7.88 8.86 20.24
C GLY A 202 -7.26 8.59 21.61
N SER A 203 -8.07 8.65 22.68
CA SER A 203 -7.67 8.37 24.06
C SER A 203 -7.03 6.99 24.19
N MET A 204 -5.78 6.94 24.65
CA MET A 204 -5.06 5.69 24.89
C MET A 204 -5.73 4.89 26.00
N TRP A 205 -6.14 5.57 27.07
CA TRP A 205 -6.72 4.93 28.26
C TRP A 205 -8.07 4.28 27.95
N GLU A 206 -8.96 4.95 27.22
CA GLU A 206 -10.27 4.39 26.85
C GLU A 206 -10.12 3.15 25.95
N GLN A 207 -9.21 3.21 24.98
CA GLN A 207 -8.92 2.06 24.12
C GLN A 207 -8.32 0.90 24.92
N ALA A 208 -7.40 1.19 25.86
CA ALA A 208 -6.80 0.16 26.71
C ALA A 208 -7.85 -0.52 27.61
N LYS A 209 -8.73 0.28 28.23
CA LYS A 209 -9.82 -0.23 29.04
C LYS A 209 -10.78 -1.11 28.23
N ALA A 210 -11.17 -0.66 27.03
CA ALA A 210 -12.05 -1.44 26.16
C ALA A 210 -11.43 -2.77 25.72
N LEU A 211 -10.10 -2.82 25.53
CA LEU A 211 -9.37 -4.05 25.25
C LEU A 211 -9.32 -4.98 26.47
N GLN A 212 -9.09 -4.43 27.66
CA GLN A 212 -9.03 -5.19 28.92
C GLN A 212 -10.38 -5.76 29.35
N ASP A 213 -11.47 -5.06 29.04
CA ASP A 213 -12.83 -5.57 29.24
C ASP A 213 -13.09 -6.81 28.36
N GLY A 214 -12.26 -7.05 27.33
CA GLY A 214 -12.32 -8.15 26.38
C GLY A 214 -13.01 -7.77 25.07
N ALA A 215 -12.48 -8.24 23.95
CA ALA A 215 -13.04 -8.00 22.63
C ALA A 215 -12.67 -9.14 21.68
N GLU A 216 -13.66 -9.81 21.08
CA GLU A 216 -13.42 -10.89 20.12
C GLU A 216 -12.81 -10.34 18.82
N ILE A 217 -13.16 -9.11 18.46
CA ILE A 217 -12.71 -8.43 17.24
C ILE A 217 -11.96 -7.13 17.58
N VAL A 218 -10.74 -6.98 17.08
CA VAL A 218 -10.01 -5.71 17.13
C VAL A 218 -9.78 -5.19 15.71
N VAL A 219 -10.27 -4.00 15.43
CA VAL A 219 -9.97 -3.26 14.19
C VAL A 219 -8.97 -2.17 14.53
N CYS A 220 -7.86 -2.06 13.80
CA CYS A 220 -6.76 -1.22 14.25
C CYS A 220 -5.92 -0.59 13.14
N THR A 221 -5.21 0.48 13.51
CA THR A 221 -4.03 0.96 12.77
C THR A 221 -2.75 0.35 13.36
N PRO A 222 -1.74 0.00 12.54
CA PRO A 222 -0.58 -0.77 12.99
C PRO A 222 0.13 -0.20 14.22
N GLY A 223 0.45 1.10 14.20
CA GLY A 223 1.22 1.74 15.28
C GLY A 223 0.52 1.65 16.63
N ARG A 224 -0.77 2.02 16.69
CA ARG A 224 -1.51 2.02 17.95
C ARG A 224 -1.73 0.62 18.52
N LEU A 225 -1.91 -0.40 17.68
CA LEU A 225 -1.99 -1.78 18.15
C LEU A 225 -0.69 -2.19 18.86
N ILE A 226 0.46 -1.87 18.25
CA ILE A 226 1.77 -2.16 18.84
C ILE A 226 1.92 -1.50 20.21
N ASP A 227 1.51 -0.24 20.36
CA ASP A 227 1.57 0.46 21.65
C ASP A 227 0.76 -0.28 22.73
N HIS A 228 -0.45 -0.76 22.41
CA HIS A 228 -1.31 -1.49 23.35
C HIS A 228 -0.74 -2.86 23.72
N VAL A 229 -0.14 -3.57 22.76
CA VAL A 229 0.54 -4.85 23.04
C VAL A 229 1.76 -4.61 23.94
N LYS A 230 2.57 -3.57 23.69
CA LYS A 230 3.72 -3.21 24.55
C LYS A 230 3.30 -2.85 25.97
N LYS A 231 2.23 -2.08 26.12
CA LYS A 231 1.66 -1.70 27.42
C LYS A 231 0.85 -2.83 28.08
N LYS A 232 0.82 -4.04 27.48
CA LYS A 232 0.07 -5.21 27.97
C LYS A 232 -1.42 -4.93 28.17
N ALA A 233 -1.98 -3.98 27.42
CA ALA A 233 -3.41 -3.72 27.38
C ALA A 233 -4.18 -4.79 26.59
N THR A 234 -3.49 -5.48 25.68
CA THR A 234 -4.00 -6.65 24.96
C THR A 234 -2.85 -7.60 24.59
N SER A 235 -3.20 -8.82 24.18
CA SER A 235 -2.29 -9.87 23.72
C SER A 235 -2.73 -10.36 22.34
N LEU A 236 -1.82 -10.88 21.52
CA LEU A 236 -2.14 -11.46 20.21
C LEU A 236 -2.17 -12.99 20.21
N GLN A 237 -2.03 -13.63 21.38
CA GLN A 237 -1.91 -15.08 21.50
C GLN A 237 -3.17 -15.86 21.06
N ARG A 238 -4.36 -15.29 21.26
CA ARG A 238 -5.66 -15.88 20.86
C ARG A 238 -6.01 -15.61 19.40
N VAL A 239 -5.23 -14.79 18.69
CA VAL A 239 -5.56 -14.39 17.32
C VAL A 239 -5.39 -15.57 16.38
N THR A 240 -6.48 -16.00 15.78
CA THR A 240 -6.53 -17.11 14.83
C THR A 240 -7.02 -16.68 13.45
N TYR A 241 -7.57 -15.46 13.33
CA TYR A 241 -8.00 -14.84 12.07
C TYR A 241 -7.41 -13.43 11.93
N LEU A 242 -6.49 -13.25 10.99
CA LEU A 242 -5.74 -11.99 10.80
C LEU A 242 -6.01 -11.40 9.41
N VAL A 243 -6.44 -10.15 9.36
CA VAL A 243 -6.73 -9.44 8.11
C VAL A 243 -5.81 -8.22 7.97
N PHE A 244 -5.23 -8.04 6.79
CA PHE A 244 -4.58 -6.81 6.38
C PHE A 244 -5.37 -6.18 5.23
N ASP A 245 -6.11 -5.10 5.50
CA ASP A 245 -6.87 -4.37 4.48
C ASP A 245 -6.13 -3.12 4.00
N GLU A 246 -6.24 -2.82 2.71
CA GLU A 246 -5.44 -1.81 2.01
C GLU A 246 -3.94 -1.93 2.29
N ALA A 247 -3.38 -3.13 2.12
CA ALA A 247 -1.98 -3.42 2.42
C ALA A 247 -1.00 -2.53 1.64
N ASP A 248 -1.29 -2.21 0.38
CA ASP A 248 -0.51 -1.28 -0.44
C ASP A 248 -0.47 0.12 0.16
N ARG A 249 -1.60 0.58 0.68
CA ARG A 249 -1.70 1.87 1.36
C ARG A 249 -0.91 1.91 2.66
N MET A 250 -0.91 0.82 3.44
CA MET A 250 -0.07 0.72 4.65
C MET A 250 1.42 0.87 4.30
N PHE A 251 1.85 0.28 3.19
CA PHE A 251 3.24 0.38 2.72
C PHE A 251 3.59 1.80 2.25
N ASP A 252 2.68 2.46 1.54
CA ASP A 252 2.86 3.87 1.13
C ASP A 252 3.05 4.81 2.33
N MET A 253 2.42 4.48 3.45
CA MET A 253 2.51 5.21 4.72
C MET A 253 3.71 4.81 5.57
N GLY A 254 4.53 3.85 5.12
CA GLY A 254 5.72 3.40 5.82
C GLY A 254 5.45 2.41 6.95
N PHE A 255 4.27 1.78 7.00
CA PHE A 255 3.91 0.80 8.02
C PHE A 255 4.43 -0.62 7.76
N GLU A 256 5.35 -0.80 6.81
CA GLU A 256 5.85 -2.12 6.43
C GLU A 256 6.41 -2.90 7.63
N TYR A 257 7.25 -2.28 8.45
CA TYR A 257 7.83 -2.94 9.62
C TYR A 257 6.78 -3.29 10.68
N GLN A 258 5.80 -2.42 10.90
CA GLN A 258 4.73 -2.63 11.87
C GLN A 258 3.81 -3.77 11.43
N VAL A 259 3.44 -3.84 10.15
CA VAL A 259 2.64 -4.92 9.58
C VAL A 259 3.33 -6.28 9.78
N ARG A 260 4.63 -6.35 9.44
CA ARG A 260 5.44 -7.56 9.63
C ARG A 260 5.55 -7.96 11.10
N SER A 261 5.76 -6.97 11.97
CA SER A 261 5.86 -7.18 13.42
C SER A 261 4.56 -7.72 14.00
N ILE A 262 3.40 -7.19 13.59
CA ILE A 262 2.09 -7.71 14.03
C ILE A 262 1.90 -9.14 13.54
N ALA A 263 2.17 -9.42 12.26
CA ALA A 263 2.04 -10.77 11.70
C ALA A 263 2.95 -11.80 12.41
N SER A 264 4.18 -11.40 12.78
CA SER A 264 5.13 -12.26 13.49
C SER A 264 4.86 -12.41 14.98
N HIS A 265 3.86 -11.72 15.53
CA HIS A 265 3.44 -11.84 16.93
C HIS A 265 2.21 -12.73 17.10
N VAL A 266 1.54 -13.04 16.00
CA VAL A 266 0.41 -13.97 15.97
C VAL A 266 0.95 -15.37 15.67
N ARG A 267 0.34 -16.38 16.30
CA ARG A 267 0.64 -17.81 16.07
C ARG A 267 0.77 -18.15 14.58
N PRO A 268 1.72 -19.03 14.20
CA PRO A 268 2.04 -19.32 12.80
C PRO A 268 0.94 -20.09 12.07
N ASP A 269 0.14 -20.85 12.80
CA ASP A 269 -0.99 -21.60 12.31
C ASP A 269 -2.29 -20.78 12.32
N ARG A 270 -2.25 -19.44 12.34
CA ARG A 270 -3.42 -18.58 12.08
C ARG A 270 -3.94 -18.70 10.65
N GLN A 271 -5.12 -18.18 10.36
CA GLN A 271 -5.54 -17.86 8.99
C GLN A 271 -5.25 -16.38 8.71
N THR A 272 -4.63 -16.08 7.56
CA THR A 272 -4.29 -14.71 7.16
C THR A 272 -4.91 -14.32 5.83
N LEU A 273 -5.60 -13.18 5.80
CA LEU A 273 -6.20 -12.62 4.60
C LEU A 273 -5.59 -11.25 4.30
N LEU A 274 -5.01 -11.10 3.12
CA LEU A 274 -4.43 -9.86 2.63
C LEU A 274 -5.31 -9.28 1.53
N PHE A 275 -5.85 -8.09 1.75
CA PHE A 275 -6.63 -7.33 0.79
C PHE A 275 -5.89 -6.08 0.35
N SER A 276 -5.91 -5.81 -0.96
CA SER A 276 -5.19 -4.68 -1.56
C SER A 276 -5.88 -4.23 -2.84
N ALA A 277 -5.74 -2.95 -3.20
CA ALA A 277 -6.16 -2.49 -4.53
C ALA A 277 -5.13 -2.88 -5.59
N THR A 278 -3.85 -2.90 -5.23
CA THR A 278 -2.73 -3.20 -6.14
C THR A 278 -1.86 -4.36 -5.66
N PHE A 279 -1.12 -4.99 -6.59
CA PHE A 279 -0.21 -6.11 -6.27
C PHE A 279 1.22 -5.86 -6.73
N ARG A 280 1.81 -4.76 -6.24
CA ARG A 280 3.19 -4.41 -6.56
C ARG A 280 4.17 -5.38 -5.88
N LYS A 281 5.42 -5.44 -6.37
CA LYS A 281 6.49 -6.31 -5.85
C LYS A 281 6.69 -6.24 -4.33
N LYS A 282 6.43 -5.08 -3.70
CA LYS A 282 6.53 -4.94 -2.24
C LYS A 282 5.42 -5.71 -1.52
N ILE A 283 4.20 -5.65 -2.03
CA ILE A 283 3.05 -6.42 -1.49
C ILE A 283 3.20 -7.90 -1.79
N GLU A 284 3.70 -8.24 -2.97
CA GLU A 284 4.03 -9.63 -3.29
C GLU A 284 5.06 -10.21 -2.32
N ARG A 285 6.11 -9.45 -1.97
CA ARG A 285 7.08 -9.87 -0.94
C ARG A 285 6.41 -10.03 0.43
N LEU A 286 5.64 -9.03 0.87
CA LEU A 286 4.89 -9.14 2.13
C LEU A 286 4.06 -10.42 2.18
N ALA A 287 3.28 -10.68 1.12
CA ALA A 287 2.41 -11.85 1.04
C ALA A 287 3.19 -13.16 1.20
N ARG A 288 4.39 -13.28 0.60
CA ARG A 288 5.25 -14.46 0.79
C ARG A 288 5.75 -14.61 2.22
N ASP A 289 5.93 -13.50 2.93
CA ASP A 289 6.51 -13.50 4.27
C ASP A 289 5.46 -13.76 5.36
N ILE A 290 4.18 -13.46 5.13
CA ILE A 290 3.13 -13.53 6.16
C ILE A 290 2.03 -14.56 5.90
N LEU A 291 1.95 -15.11 4.68
CA LEU A 291 0.91 -16.07 4.27
C LEU A 291 1.49 -17.46 4.03
N VAL A 292 0.67 -18.49 4.21
CA VAL A 292 1.01 -19.91 3.99
C VAL A 292 0.08 -20.51 2.94
N ASP A 293 0.66 -20.96 1.82
CA ASP A 293 -0.08 -21.51 0.66
C ASP A 293 -1.36 -20.73 0.29
N PRO A 294 -1.27 -19.42 -0.01
CA PRO A 294 -2.44 -18.60 -0.19
C PRO A 294 -3.12 -18.82 -1.55
N ILE A 295 -4.45 -18.68 -1.58
CA ILE A 295 -5.20 -18.53 -2.82
C ILE A 295 -5.27 -17.04 -3.18
N ARG A 296 -4.83 -16.70 -4.38
CA ARG A 296 -4.91 -15.34 -4.91
C ARG A 296 -6.11 -15.18 -5.82
N VAL A 297 -6.90 -14.14 -5.56
CA VAL A 297 -8.06 -13.72 -6.33
C VAL A 297 -7.86 -12.29 -6.79
N VAL A 298 -7.98 -12.05 -8.09
CA VAL A 298 -7.96 -10.72 -8.68
C VAL A 298 -9.29 -10.47 -9.37
N GLN A 299 -9.97 -9.40 -8.99
CA GLN A 299 -11.15 -8.89 -9.65
C GLN A 299 -10.77 -7.67 -10.48
N GLY A 300 -10.88 -7.76 -11.82
CA GLY A 300 -10.34 -6.75 -12.74
C GLY A 300 -8.99 -7.14 -13.33
N ASP A 301 -8.35 -6.20 -14.01
CA ASP A 301 -7.06 -6.45 -14.65
C ASP A 301 -5.87 -6.28 -13.68
N ILE A 302 -4.86 -7.15 -13.82
CA ILE A 302 -3.69 -7.16 -12.93
C ILE A 302 -2.82 -5.97 -13.28
N GLY A 303 -2.74 -4.99 -12.38
CA GLY A 303 -1.79 -3.89 -12.52
C GLY A 303 -2.40 -2.60 -13.06
N GLU A 304 -3.70 -2.37 -12.83
CA GLU A 304 -4.38 -1.10 -13.09
C GLU A 304 -3.72 0.08 -12.34
N ALA A 305 -2.61 0.55 -12.88
CA ALA A 305 -2.38 1.97 -13.02
C ALA A 305 -3.48 2.49 -13.95
N ASN A 306 -4.61 2.81 -13.35
CA ASN A 306 -5.49 3.88 -13.78
C ASN A 306 -5.91 3.80 -15.26
N GLU A 307 -6.79 2.87 -15.64
CA GLU A 307 -7.43 2.87 -16.97
C GLU A 307 -8.14 4.20 -17.26
N ASP A 308 -8.59 4.89 -16.21
CA ASP A 308 -9.20 6.20 -16.30
C ASP A 308 -8.18 7.30 -16.65
N VAL A 309 -6.87 7.03 -16.63
CA VAL A 309 -5.82 7.98 -17.03
C VAL A 309 -5.18 7.58 -18.36
N THR A 310 -5.40 8.42 -19.36
CA THR A 310 -4.63 8.38 -20.60
C THR A 310 -3.24 8.92 -20.33
N GLN A 311 -2.22 8.10 -20.54
CA GLN A 311 -0.82 8.49 -20.33
C GLN A 311 -0.19 8.89 -21.66
N VAL A 312 0.30 10.12 -21.74
CA VAL A 312 0.96 10.67 -22.92
C VAL A 312 2.41 11.00 -22.58
N VAL A 313 3.34 10.42 -23.32
CA VAL A 313 4.76 10.65 -23.14
C VAL A 313 5.29 11.50 -24.28
N GLU A 314 5.84 12.67 -23.93
CA GLU A 314 6.34 13.66 -24.88
C GLU A 314 7.86 13.67 -24.81
N MET A 315 8.49 13.27 -25.92
CA MET A 315 9.93 13.29 -26.09
C MET A 315 10.36 14.67 -26.59
N LEU A 316 11.17 15.37 -25.80
CA LEU A 316 11.66 16.70 -26.12
C LEU A 316 13.17 16.68 -26.37
N PRO A 317 13.67 17.43 -27.37
CA PRO A 317 15.10 17.47 -27.67
C PRO A 317 15.96 17.95 -26.48
N SER A 318 15.46 18.96 -25.76
CA SER A 318 16.16 19.57 -24.64
C SER A 318 15.22 19.95 -23.49
N GLY A 319 15.79 20.19 -22.31
CA GLY A 319 15.03 20.68 -21.16
C GLY A 319 14.42 22.07 -21.36
N SER A 320 15.05 22.92 -22.18
CA SER A 320 14.53 24.25 -22.53
C SER A 320 13.25 24.20 -23.36
N ASP A 321 13.02 23.13 -24.12
CA ASP A 321 11.81 22.98 -24.93
C ASP A 321 10.56 22.71 -24.09
N LYS A 322 10.72 22.28 -22.83
CA LYS A 322 9.63 22.02 -21.89
C LYS A 322 8.77 23.26 -21.65
N TRP A 323 9.41 24.43 -21.53
CA TRP A 323 8.71 25.70 -21.31
C TRP A 323 7.76 26.01 -22.47
N GLY A 324 8.29 25.99 -23.70
CA GLY A 324 7.49 26.24 -24.90
C GLY A 324 6.43 25.17 -25.16
N TRP A 325 6.64 23.92 -24.74
CA TRP A 325 5.62 22.88 -24.79
C TRP A 325 4.45 23.17 -23.85
N LEU A 326 4.75 23.58 -22.61
CA LEU A 326 3.77 23.84 -21.56
C LEU A 326 2.91 25.05 -21.88
N THR A 327 3.52 26.20 -22.18
CA THR A 327 2.80 27.47 -22.38
C THR A 327 1.85 27.42 -23.58
N ARG A 328 2.22 26.72 -24.66
CA ARG A 328 1.36 26.52 -25.84
C ARG A 328 0.07 25.74 -25.55
N ARG A 329 0.06 24.90 -24.51
CA ARG A 329 -1.07 24.01 -24.18
C ARG A 329 -1.82 24.41 -22.92
N LEU A 330 -1.24 25.28 -22.09
CA LEU A 330 -1.78 25.59 -20.77
C LEU A 330 -3.20 26.17 -20.85
N VAL A 331 -3.50 26.99 -21.87
CA VAL A 331 -4.84 27.54 -22.12
C VAL A 331 -5.87 26.44 -22.44
N GLU A 332 -5.50 25.46 -23.26
CA GLU A 332 -6.36 24.31 -23.58
C GLU A 332 -6.61 23.45 -22.33
N PHE A 333 -5.55 23.21 -21.55
CA PHE A 333 -5.64 22.41 -20.33
C PHE A 333 -6.53 23.06 -19.28
N THR A 334 -6.36 24.37 -19.03
CA THR A 334 -7.19 25.09 -18.05
C THR A 334 -8.63 25.27 -18.49
N SER A 335 -8.90 25.28 -19.80
CA SER A 335 -10.27 25.25 -20.34
C SER A 335 -10.97 23.91 -20.09
N SER A 336 -10.19 22.82 -20.03
CA SER A 336 -10.71 21.46 -19.78
C SER A 336 -10.91 21.13 -18.30
N GLY A 337 -10.22 21.83 -17.40
CA GLY A 337 -10.32 21.63 -15.95
C GLY A 337 -9.08 22.10 -15.20
N SER A 338 -8.93 21.68 -13.94
CA SER A 338 -7.77 22.04 -13.14
C SER A 338 -6.53 21.29 -13.62
N VAL A 339 -5.38 21.98 -13.63
CA VAL A 339 -4.09 21.45 -14.08
C VAL A 339 -3.13 21.34 -12.91
N LEU A 340 -2.53 20.17 -12.72
CA LEU A 340 -1.49 19.95 -11.71
C LEU A 340 -0.15 19.67 -12.38
N ILE A 341 0.83 20.52 -12.13
CA ILE A 341 2.17 20.47 -12.72
C ILE A 341 3.17 20.02 -11.65
N PHE A 342 3.84 18.90 -11.89
CA PHE A 342 4.86 18.35 -11.01
C PHE A 342 6.27 18.70 -11.47
N VAL A 343 7.06 19.17 -10.51
CA VAL A 343 8.48 19.50 -10.63
C VAL A 343 9.24 18.84 -9.49
N THR A 344 10.48 18.43 -9.73
CA THR A 344 11.19 17.58 -8.76
C THR A 344 11.94 18.39 -7.71
N LYS A 345 12.52 19.53 -8.08
CA LYS A 345 13.26 20.42 -7.17
C LYS A 345 12.40 21.61 -6.75
N LYS A 346 12.54 22.03 -5.49
CA LYS A 346 11.83 23.20 -4.94
C LYS A 346 12.18 24.49 -5.69
N ALA A 347 13.48 24.75 -5.92
CA ALA A 347 13.93 25.92 -6.67
C ALA A 347 13.30 26.00 -8.07
N ASN A 348 13.18 24.86 -8.77
CA ASN A 348 12.52 24.81 -10.08
C ASN A 348 11.01 25.05 -9.98
N CYS A 349 10.39 24.71 -8.84
CA CYS A 349 8.99 24.96 -8.57
C CYS A 349 8.72 26.46 -8.42
N ASP A 350 9.58 27.15 -7.67
CA ASP A 350 9.49 28.60 -7.47
C ASP A 350 9.74 29.36 -8.77
N GLU A 351 10.77 28.94 -9.52
CA GLU A 351 11.12 29.51 -10.83
C GLU A 351 9.97 29.33 -11.83
N LEU A 352 9.44 28.11 -11.97
CA LEU A 352 8.36 27.82 -12.92
C LEU A 352 7.08 28.58 -12.56
N ALA A 353 6.73 28.65 -11.27
CA ALA A 353 5.58 29.41 -10.81
C ALA A 353 5.75 30.91 -11.08
N SER A 354 6.93 31.47 -10.79
CA SER A 354 7.23 32.89 -11.03
C SER A 354 7.12 33.24 -12.51
N ASN A 355 7.67 32.40 -13.39
CA ASN A 355 7.60 32.60 -14.84
C ASN A 355 6.14 32.54 -15.35
N LEU A 356 5.35 31.58 -14.88
CA LEU A 356 3.93 31.48 -15.26
C LEU A 356 3.09 32.67 -14.75
N ILE A 357 3.39 33.20 -13.56
CA ILE A 357 2.74 34.41 -13.03
C ILE A 357 3.07 35.64 -13.90
N GLN A 358 4.32 35.77 -14.35
CA GLN A 358 4.75 36.85 -15.25
C GLN A 358 4.03 36.80 -16.61
N GLU A 359 3.76 35.59 -17.11
CA GLU A 359 2.94 35.36 -18.32
C GLU A 359 1.43 35.58 -18.08
N GLY A 360 1.02 35.92 -16.85
CA GLY A 360 -0.36 36.28 -16.52
C GLY A 360 -1.25 35.10 -16.06
N TYR A 361 -0.68 33.93 -15.77
CA TYR A 361 -1.46 32.79 -15.27
C TYR A 361 -1.73 32.92 -13.76
N SER A 362 -2.99 32.68 -13.38
CA SER A 362 -3.36 32.48 -11.98
C SER A 362 -3.05 31.04 -11.56
N LEU A 363 -2.22 30.87 -10.54
CA LEU A 363 -1.80 29.54 -10.07
C LEU A 363 -1.55 29.50 -8.57
N GLY A 364 -1.58 28.30 -8.02
CA GLY A 364 -1.07 27.98 -6.69
C GLY A 364 0.32 27.37 -6.76
N LEU A 365 1.12 27.60 -5.72
CA LEU A 365 2.42 26.97 -5.51
C LEU A 365 2.32 26.02 -4.30
N LEU A 366 2.93 24.83 -4.38
CA LEU A 366 2.91 23.87 -3.28
C LEU A 366 4.22 23.06 -3.15
N HIS A 367 5.04 23.41 -2.17
CA HIS A 367 6.26 22.66 -1.84
C HIS A 367 6.50 22.55 -0.33
N GLY A 368 7.56 21.83 0.06
CA GLY A 368 7.82 21.45 1.45
C GLY A 368 8.20 22.62 2.39
N ASP A 369 8.78 23.69 1.86
CA ASP A 369 9.22 24.85 2.66
C ASP A 369 8.13 25.90 2.90
N MET A 370 6.90 25.65 2.44
CA MET A 370 5.77 26.54 2.74
C MET A 370 5.20 26.25 4.13
N ASP A 371 4.76 27.31 4.79
CA ASP A 371 4.05 27.18 6.06
C ASP A 371 2.75 26.37 5.89
N GLN A 372 2.41 25.59 6.90
CA GLN A 372 1.26 24.68 6.84
C GLN A 372 -0.07 25.42 6.61
N SER A 373 -0.20 26.65 7.13
CA SER A 373 -1.36 27.53 6.93
C SER A 373 -1.50 27.95 5.46
N GLU A 374 -0.40 28.35 4.83
CA GLU A 374 -0.35 28.73 3.41
C GLU A 374 -0.66 27.55 2.51
N ARG A 375 -0.08 26.38 2.81
CA ARG A 375 -0.37 25.12 2.10
C ARG A 375 -1.86 24.81 2.12
N ASN A 376 -2.50 24.91 3.29
CA ASN A 376 -3.92 24.65 3.44
C ASN A 376 -4.77 25.66 2.64
N LYS A 377 -4.37 26.93 2.61
CA LYS A 377 -5.03 27.98 1.82
C LYS A 377 -4.95 27.68 0.32
N VAL A 378 -3.76 27.43 -0.21
CA VAL A 378 -3.56 27.12 -1.65
C VAL A 378 -4.35 25.87 -2.07
N ILE A 379 -4.32 24.82 -1.25
CA ILE A 379 -5.09 23.59 -1.51
C ILE A 379 -6.59 23.88 -1.52
N SER A 380 -7.09 24.70 -0.58
CA SER A 380 -8.50 25.09 -0.50
C SER A 380 -8.93 25.88 -1.74
N ASP A 381 -8.13 26.86 -2.16
CA ASP A 381 -8.42 27.69 -3.33
C ASP A 381 -8.37 26.89 -4.63
N PHE A 382 -7.43 25.96 -4.75
CA PHE A 382 -7.36 25.04 -5.89
C PHE A 382 -8.56 24.07 -5.92
N LYS A 383 -8.97 23.52 -4.77
CA LYS A 383 -10.19 22.68 -4.66
C LYS A 383 -11.47 23.43 -5.06
N LYS A 384 -11.56 24.72 -4.69
CA LYS A 384 -12.70 25.59 -5.04
C LYS A 384 -12.68 26.07 -6.50
N LYS A 385 -11.66 25.68 -7.28
CA LYS A 385 -11.42 26.13 -8.67
C LYS A 385 -11.14 27.64 -8.79
N ASN A 386 -10.75 28.30 -7.70
CA ASN A 386 -10.30 29.70 -7.75
C ASN A 386 -8.94 29.82 -8.46
N LEU A 387 -8.13 28.76 -8.37
CA LEU A 387 -6.85 28.63 -9.04
C LEU A 387 -6.96 27.51 -10.10
N PRO A 388 -6.80 27.80 -11.39
CA PRO A 388 -6.90 26.79 -12.44
C PRO A 388 -5.65 25.90 -12.53
N VAL A 389 -4.50 26.39 -12.07
CA VAL A 389 -3.20 25.70 -12.13
C VAL A 389 -2.60 25.56 -10.74
N LEU A 390 -2.00 24.41 -10.46
CA LEU A 390 -1.20 24.16 -9.26
C LEU A 390 0.17 23.64 -9.68
N VAL A 391 1.24 24.34 -9.29
CA VAL A 391 2.63 23.90 -9.49
C VAL A 391 3.12 23.33 -8.17
N ALA A 392 3.61 22.10 -8.18
CA ALA A 392 3.95 21.40 -6.96
C ALA A 392 5.14 20.45 -7.07
N THR A 393 5.77 20.21 -5.93
CA THR A 393 6.72 19.11 -5.73
C THR A 393 6.01 17.82 -5.31
N ASP A 394 6.77 16.74 -5.08
CA ASP A 394 6.22 15.44 -4.65
C ASP A 394 5.45 15.47 -3.32
N VAL A 395 5.49 16.59 -2.60
CA VAL A 395 4.61 16.87 -1.45
C VAL A 395 3.12 16.78 -1.85
N ALA A 396 2.79 17.11 -3.09
CA ALA A 396 1.42 17.02 -3.62
C ALA A 396 1.07 15.64 -4.22
N ALA A 397 2.05 14.76 -4.39
CA ALA A 397 1.84 13.47 -5.07
C ALA A 397 1.04 12.47 -4.21
N ARG A 398 0.88 12.73 -2.90
CA ARG A 398 0.20 11.83 -1.95
C ARG A 398 -0.88 12.55 -1.16
N GLY A 399 -2.06 11.93 -1.06
CA GLY A 399 -3.12 12.35 -0.13
C GLY A 399 -3.99 13.54 -0.55
N LEU A 400 -3.67 14.25 -1.63
CA LEU A 400 -4.57 15.26 -2.19
C LEU A 400 -5.67 14.60 -3.01
N ASP A 401 -6.87 14.55 -2.46
CA ASP A 401 -8.08 14.16 -3.19
C ASP A 401 -8.79 15.40 -3.72
N ILE A 402 -8.69 15.60 -5.04
CA ILE A 402 -9.23 16.75 -5.77
C ILE A 402 -9.82 16.23 -7.07
N PRO A 403 -11.12 15.91 -7.11
CA PRO A 403 -11.76 15.34 -8.30
C PRO A 403 -11.72 16.25 -9.53
N SER A 404 -11.48 17.55 -9.37
CA SER A 404 -11.45 18.52 -10.47
C SER A 404 -10.17 18.53 -11.30
N ILE A 405 -9.13 17.78 -10.92
CA ILE A 405 -7.89 17.70 -11.70
C ILE A 405 -8.17 16.89 -12.95
N ARG A 406 -8.17 17.56 -14.10
CA ARG A 406 -8.34 16.91 -15.41
C ARG A 406 -7.01 16.53 -16.01
N THR A 407 -6.01 17.40 -15.86
CA THR A 407 -4.70 17.25 -16.49
C THR A 407 -3.59 17.24 -15.44
N VAL A 408 -2.75 16.20 -15.49
CA VAL A 408 -1.48 16.16 -14.75
C VAL A 408 -0.33 16.33 -15.73
N VAL A 409 0.64 17.18 -15.40
CA VAL A 409 1.85 17.39 -16.18
C VAL A 409 3.05 17.06 -15.31
N ASN A 410 3.75 15.97 -15.60
CA ASN A 410 5.07 15.72 -15.06
C ASN A 410 6.09 16.55 -15.87
N TYR A 411 6.30 17.79 -15.45
CA TYR A 411 7.24 18.70 -16.09
C TYR A 411 8.67 18.19 -15.92
N ASP A 412 9.00 17.73 -14.71
CA ASP A 412 10.19 16.92 -14.45
C ASP A 412 9.82 15.46 -14.25
N VAL A 413 10.68 14.55 -14.70
CA VAL A 413 10.53 13.12 -14.41
C VAL A 413 10.55 12.89 -12.90
N ALA A 414 9.73 11.93 -12.46
CA ALA A 414 9.76 11.51 -11.07
C ALA A 414 11.08 10.80 -10.77
N ARG A 415 11.46 10.79 -9.49
CA ARG A 415 12.68 10.09 -9.03
C ARG A 415 12.62 8.56 -9.24
N ASP A 416 11.41 8.01 -9.27
CA ASP A 416 11.14 6.57 -9.42
C ASP A 416 9.73 6.34 -10.00
N ILE A 417 9.47 5.13 -10.52
CA ILE A 417 8.21 4.78 -11.17
C ILE A 417 7.01 4.72 -10.20
N ASP A 418 7.25 4.44 -8.92
CA ASP A 418 6.19 4.43 -7.91
C ASP A 418 5.67 5.86 -7.68
N THR A 419 6.57 6.84 -7.59
CA THR A 419 6.29 8.26 -7.45
C THR A 419 5.58 8.78 -8.70
N HIS A 420 6.03 8.38 -9.89
CA HIS A 420 5.35 8.69 -11.14
C HIS A 420 3.89 8.21 -11.13
N THR A 421 3.66 6.95 -10.75
CA THR A 421 2.31 6.37 -10.64
C THR A 421 1.42 7.19 -9.69
N HIS A 422 1.98 7.69 -8.58
CA HIS A 422 1.25 8.54 -7.63
C HIS A 422 0.93 9.94 -8.17
N ARG A 423 1.84 10.52 -8.97
CA ARG A 423 1.64 11.81 -9.65
C ARG A 423 0.49 11.71 -10.66
N ILE A 424 0.56 10.74 -11.58
CA ILE A 424 -0.50 10.56 -12.59
C ILE A 424 -1.84 10.18 -11.97
N GLY A 425 -1.83 9.46 -10.86
CA GLY A 425 -3.02 9.13 -10.05
C GLY A 425 -3.70 10.31 -9.36
N ARG A 426 -3.26 11.55 -9.59
CA ARG A 426 -3.98 12.76 -9.18
C ARG A 426 -5.13 13.11 -10.13
N THR A 427 -5.13 12.60 -11.35
CA THR A 427 -6.25 12.66 -12.30
C THR A 427 -6.88 11.26 -12.47
N GLY A 428 -7.98 11.17 -13.22
CA GLY A 428 -8.69 9.92 -13.48
C GLY A 428 -9.37 9.35 -12.23
N ARG A 429 -10.16 10.18 -11.53
CA ARG A 429 -10.79 9.83 -10.24
C ARG A 429 -12.31 9.89 -10.34
N ALA A 430 -12.98 9.11 -9.48
CA ALA A 430 -14.45 9.11 -9.36
C ALA A 430 -15.21 8.82 -10.67
N GLY A 431 -14.64 8.00 -11.56
CA GLY A 431 -15.23 7.65 -12.86
C GLY A 431 -15.01 8.70 -13.96
N GLU A 432 -14.34 9.80 -13.65
CA GLU A 432 -13.92 10.78 -14.65
C GLU A 432 -12.59 10.39 -15.26
N LYS A 433 -12.47 10.54 -16.58
CA LYS A 433 -11.21 10.32 -17.28
C LYS A 433 -10.20 11.43 -16.99
N GLY A 434 -8.91 11.11 -17.09
CA GLY A 434 -7.81 12.01 -16.86
C GLY A 434 -6.77 11.89 -17.94
N VAL A 435 -5.96 12.94 -18.13
CA VAL A 435 -4.79 12.87 -19.01
C VAL A 435 -3.55 13.22 -18.20
N ALA A 436 -2.52 12.39 -18.31
CA ALA A 436 -1.23 12.63 -17.69
C ALA A 436 -0.14 12.75 -18.75
N TYR A 437 0.45 13.95 -18.87
CA TYR A 437 1.57 14.23 -19.75
C TYR A 437 2.88 14.06 -19.00
N THR A 438 3.86 13.41 -19.61
CA THR A 438 5.21 13.25 -19.03
C THR A 438 6.26 13.70 -20.01
N LEU A 439 7.01 14.74 -19.63
CA LEU A 439 8.00 15.37 -20.47
C LEU A 439 9.37 14.71 -20.26
N LEU A 440 9.82 13.97 -21.25
CA LEU A 440 11.12 13.29 -21.24
C LEU A 440 12.11 14.00 -22.14
N THR A 441 13.38 13.87 -21.79
CA THR A 441 14.51 14.27 -22.63
C THR A 441 15.43 13.07 -22.84
N ASN A 442 16.38 13.20 -23.78
CA ASN A 442 17.39 12.16 -24.02
C ASN A 442 18.28 11.84 -22.80
N LYS A 443 18.23 12.64 -21.73
CA LYS A 443 18.96 12.38 -20.47
C LYS A 443 18.26 11.38 -19.55
N ASP A 444 16.96 11.15 -19.74
CA ASP A 444 16.11 10.40 -18.80
C ASP A 444 16.09 8.88 -19.11
N THR A 445 17.20 8.33 -19.63
CA THR A 445 17.30 6.95 -20.14
C THR A 445 16.92 5.88 -19.12
N THR A 446 17.37 6.01 -17.87
CA THR A 446 17.06 5.06 -16.79
C THR A 446 15.56 5.02 -16.50
N PHE A 447 14.93 6.20 -16.39
CA PHE A 447 13.51 6.31 -16.12
C PHE A 447 12.66 5.82 -17.31
N ALA A 448 13.10 6.06 -18.54
CA ALA A 448 12.44 5.55 -19.75
C ALA A 448 12.28 4.01 -19.74
N GLY A 449 13.30 3.27 -19.29
CA GLY A 449 13.23 1.81 -19.17
C GLY A 449 12.21 1.32 -18.14
N ASP A 450 12.02 2.06 -17.04
CA ASP A 450 10.98 1.77 -16.06
C ASP A 450 9.59 2.15 -16.57
N LEU A 451 9.49 3.29 -17.26
CA LEU A 451 8.24 3.82 -17.79
C LEU A 451 7.65 2.92 -18.89
N VAL A 452 8.47 2.43 -19.83
CA VAL A 452 8.00 1.49 -20.88
C VAL A 452 7.35 0.26 -20.25
N ARG A 453 8.02 -0.35 -19.26
CA ARG A 453 7.48 -1.53 -18.56
C ARG A 453 6.16 -1.23 -17.84
N ASN A 454 6.01 -0.02 -17.32
CA ASN A 454 4.78 0.41 -16.68
C ASN A 454 3.64 0.61 -17.70
N LEU A 455 3.92 1.27 -18.83
CA LEU A 455 2.95 1.48 -19.90
C LEU A 455 2.49 0.18 -20.55
N GLU A 456 3.42 -0.76 -20.82
CA GLU A 456 3.09 -2.10 -21.31
C GLU A 456 2.19 -2.85 -20.31
N GLY A 457 2.50 -2.77 -19.01
CA GLY A 457 1.69 -3.36 -17.94
C GLY A 457 0.30 -2.74 -17.81
N ALA A 458 0.14 -1.47 -18.18
CA ALA A 458 -1.14 -0.74 -18.16
C ALA A 458 -1.85 -0.74 -19.53
N ASN A 459 -1.37 -1.55 -20.50
CA ASN A 459 -1.90 -1.64 -21.85
C ASN A 459 -2.00 -0.28 -22.60
N GLN A 460 -1.07 0.64 -22.32
CA GLN A 460 -0.98 1.96 -22.96
C GLN A 460 -0.05 1.90 -24.18
N SER A 461 -0.28 2.81 -25.15
CA SER A 461 0.58 2.90 -26.34
C SER A 461 1.98 3.42 -25.99
N VAL A 462 3.01 2.66 -26.36
CA VAL A 462 4.42 3.08 -26.23
C VAL A 462 4.90 3.63 -27.57
N SER A 463 5.39 4.87 -27.57
CA SER A 463 5.96 5.47 -28.80
C SER A 463 7.29 4.82 -29.15
N LYS A 464 7.61 4.78 -30.45
CA LYS A 464 8.88 4.24 -30.94
C LYS A 464 10.09 4.95 -30.31
N GLU A 465 10.01 6.28 -30.19
CA GLU A 465 11.08 7.11 -29.61
C GLU A 465 11.35 6.78 -28.14
N LEU A 466 10.29 6.54 -27.35
CA LEU A 466 10.42 6.13 -25.96
C LEU A 466 11.06 4.73 -25.85
N MET A 467 10.66 3.81 -26.73
CA MET A 467 11.21 2.47 -26.79
C MET A 467 12.71 2.50 -27.15
N ASP A 468 13.10 3.32 -28.13
CA ASP A 468 14.48 3.49 -28.55
C ASP A 468 15.34 4.06 -27.41
N LEU A 469 14.83 5.04 -26.64
CA LEU A 469 15.52 5.58 -25.46
C LEU A 469 15.68 4.52 -24.35
N ALA A 470 14.65 3.70 -24.10
CA ALA A 470 14.69 2.63 -23.12
C ALA A 470 15.71 1.53 -23.50
N MET A 471 15.87 1.23 -24.80
CA MET A 471 16.86 0.26 -25.27
C MET A 471 18.31 0.74 -25.05
N GLN A 472 18.56 2.06 -25.10
CA GLN A 472 19.89 2.62 -24.82
C GLN A 472 20.33 2.37 -23.37
N SER A 473 19.39 2.42 -22.41
CA SER A 473 19.66 2.10 -20.99
C SER A 473 20.25 0.69 -20.82
N ARG A 474 19.68 -0.32 -21.50
CA ARG A 474 20.18 -1.71 -21.47
C ARG A 474 21.61 -1.85 -21.99
N SER A 475 22.01 -1.00 -22.94
CA SER A 475 23.37 -1.01 -23.51
C SER A 475 24.40 -0.36 -22.58
N ASN A 476 24.02 0.71 -21.87
CA ASN A 476 24.88 1.39 -20.90
C ASN A 476 25.10 0.55 -19.63
N THR A 477 24.06 -0.09 -19.09
CA THR A 477 24.23 -1.01 -17.94
C THR A 477 25.16 -2.18 -18.27
N ARG A 478 25.12 -2.67 -19.52
CA ARG A 478 26.02 -3.75 -19.98
C ARG A 478 27.47 -3.27 -20.13
N ARG A 479 27.69 -2.03 -20.58
CA ARG A 479 29.02 -1.39 -20.68
C ARG A 479 29.62 -1.06 -19.30
N GLU A 480 28.86 -0.46 -18.40
CA GLU A 480 29.32 -0.15 -17.03
C GLU A 480 29.69 -1.40 -16.25
N MET A 481 28.95 -2.50 -16.43
CA MET A 481 29.29 -3.78 -15.83
C MET A 481 30.59 -4.35 -16.42
N THR A 482 30.81 -4.24 -17.73
CA THR A 482 32.08 -4.67 -18.34
C THR A 482 33.28 -3.80 -17.94
N ASP A 483 33.10 -2.49 -17.76
CA ASP A 483 34.19 -1.59 -17.36
C ASP A 483 34.52 -1.74 -15.87
N SER A 484 33.50 -1.99 -15.03
CA SER A 484 33.69 -2.34 -13.61
C SER A 484 34.46 -3.66 -13.48
N LEU A 485 34.13 -4.68 -14.29
CA LEU A 485 34.88 -5.93 -14.33
C LEU A 485 36.33 -5.74 -14.81
N LYS A 486 36.57 -4.90 -15.83
CA LYS A 486 37.94 -4.57 -16.26
C LYS A 486 38.74 -3.85 -15.17
N CYS A 487 38.12 -2.95 -14.42
CA CYS A 487 38.76 -2.26 -13.31
C CYS A 487 39.16 -3.22 -12.19
N VAL A 488 38.29 -4.18 -11.86
CA VAL A 488 38.57 -5.25 -10.90
C VAL A 488 39.68 -6.17 -11.41
N LEU A 489 39.65 -6.58 -12.68
CA LEU A 489 40.71 -7.39 -13.28
C LEU A 489 42.06 -6.66 -13.31
N SER A 490 42.07 -5.35 -13.57
CA SER A 490 43.28 -4.53 -13.51
C SER A 490 43.85 -4.46 -12.10
N LEU A 491 43.00 -4.28 -11.08
CA LEU A 491 43.42 -4.30 -9.68
C LEU A 491 44.03 -5.65 -9.29
N ILE A 492 43.39 -6.75 -9.70
CA ILE A 492 43.88 -8.10 -9.46
C ILE A 492 45.25 -8.31 -10.14
N HIS A 493 45.42 -7.85 -11.39
CA HIS A 493 46.71 -7.93 -12.09
C HIS A 493 47.81 -7.12 -11.38
N SER A 494 47.50 -5.90 -10.92
CA SER A 494 48.46 -5.07 -10.18
C SER A 494 48.85 -5.71 -8.84
N ILE A 495 47.89 -6.32 -8.15
CA ILE A 495 48.13 -7.06 -6.91
C ILE A 495 49.03 -8.27 -7.17
N ILE A 496 48.74 -9.08 -8.19
CA ILE A 496 49.56 -10.25 -8.55
C ILE A 496 50.98 -9.83 -8.92
N MET A 497 51.14 -8.76 -9.71
CA MET A 497 52.46 -8.21 -10.05
C MET A 497 53.23 -7.75 -8.81
N PHE A 498 52.56 -7.08 -7.87
CA PHE A 498 53.18 -6.63 -6.61
C PHE A 498 53.65 -7.81 -5.76
N TYR A 499 52.82 -8.84 -5.59
CA TYR A 499 53.18 -10.04 -4.85
C TYR A 499 54.27 -10.86 -5.55
N SER A 500 54.24 -11.01 -6.87
CA SER A 500 55.32 -11.65 -7.63
C SER A 500 56.65 -10.91 -7.51
N CYS A 501 56.63 -9.57 -7.51
CA CYS A 501 57.84 -8.76 -7.33
C CYS A 501 58.41 -8.90 -5.92
N CYS A 502 57.56 -8.85 -4.89
CA CYS A 502 57.95 -9.09 -3.49
C CYS A 502 58.48 -10.51 -3.28
N PHE A 503 57.88 -11.52 -3.91
CA PHE A 503 58.29 -12.91 -3.78
C PHE A 503 59.65 -13.16 -4.45
N PHE A 504 59.90 -12.57 -5.62
CA PHE A 504 61.20 -12.63 -6.30
C PHE A 504 62.30 -11.92 -5.49
N HIS A 505 61.98 -10.77 -4.89
CA HIS A 505 62.94 -10.04 -4.05
C HIS A 505 63.28 -10.82 -2.77
N CYS A 506 62.30 -11.50 -2.18
CA CYS A 506 62.49 -12.31 -0.98
C CYS A 506 63.26 -13.62 -1.24
N ILE A 507 63.16 -14.18 -2.45
CA ILE A 507 63.95 -15.36 -2.87
C ILE A 507 65.38 -14.97 -3.21
N LEU A 508 65.62 -13.86 -3.93
CA LEU A 508 66.98 -13.39 -4.23
C LEU A 508 67.76 -13.02 -2.95
N SER A 509 67.09 -12.43 -1.95
CA SER A 509 67.72 -12.07 -0.67
C SER A 509 68.06 -13.28 0.21
N LYS A 510 67.63 -14.50 -0.14
CA LYS A 510 67.99 -15.75 0.55
C LYS A 510 69.00 -16.61 -0.22
N MET A 511 69.36 -16.23 -1.45
CA MET A 511 70.34 -16.95 -2.29
C MET A 511 71.68 -16.21 -2.46
N LEU A 512 71.81 -15.02 -1.88
CA LEU A 512 73.07 -14.29 -1.64
C LEU A 512 73.37 -14.35 -0.15
#